data_AF-A0A9E5UJC5-F1
#
_entry.id   AF-A0A9E5UJC5-F1
#
_cell.length_a   1.000
_cell.length_b   1.000
_cell.length_c   1.000
_cell.angle_alpha   90.00
_cell.angle_beta   90.00
_cell.angle_gamma   90.00
#
_symmetry.space_group_name_H-M   'P 1'
#
loop_
_entity.id
_entity.type
_entity.pdbx_description
1 polymer ?
#
loop_
_entity_poly.entity_id
_entity_poly.type
_entity_poly.pdbx_seq_one_letter_code
_entity_poly.pdbx_strand_id
1 'polypeptide(L)'
;MAASQVYFTDLRASIKENLFEKLLRLIHMLDLQSIIRPRHLVAIKMHFGEKGNTAFIRPNFLRQIVDHIKELGASPFLTDTNTLYAGTRGN
;
A
#
# COMPACT_ATOMS: atom_id res chain seq x y z
N MET A 1 -23.57 7.10 9.92
CA MET A 1 -22.32 7.11 9.13
C MET A 1 -22.57 6.34 7.86
N ALA A 2 -22.18 6.86 6.70
CA ALA A 2 -22.28 6.09 5.45
C ALA A 2 -21.24 4.96 5.46
N ALA A 3 -21.57 3.81 4.87
CA ALA A 3 -20.63 2.71 4.74
C ALA A 3 -19.45 3.13 3.85
N SER A 4 -18.24 2.69 4.20
CA SER A 4 -17.05 2.96 3.38
C SER A 4 -17.07 2.11 2.11
N GLN A 5 -16.70 2.71 0.99
CA GLN A 5 -16.46 1.98 -0.25
C GLN A 5 -15.15 1.19 -0.13
N VAL A 6 -15.21 -0.12 -0.35
CA VAL A 6 -14.04 -1.02 -0.29
C VAL A 6 -13.79 -1.61 -1.66
N TYR A 7 -12.55 -1.52 -2.15
CA TYR A 7 -12.10 -2.14 -3.39
C TYR A 7 -11.16 -3.29 -3.09
N PHE A 8 -11.34 -4.43 -3.76
CA PHE A 8 -10.50 -5.61 -3.56
C PHE A 8 -10.33 -6.39 -4.87
N THR A 9 -9.32 -7.25 -4.91
CA THR A 9 -9.06 -8.18 -6.01
C THR A 9 -8.42 -9.45 -5.48
N ASP A 10 -8.52 -10.55 -6.22
CA ASP A 10 -7.84 -11.79 -5.87
C ASP A 10 -6.36 -11.78 -6.30
N LEU A 11 -5.60 -12.77 -5.81
CA LEU A 11 -4.18 -12.95 -6.10
C LEU A 11 -3.92 -13.82 -7.35
N ARG A 12 -4.93 -14.08 -8.19
CA ARG A 12 -4.73 -14.89 -9.40
C ARG A 12 -4.23 -14.01 -10.54
N ALA A 13 -3.11 -14.36 -11.16
CA ALA A 13 -2.63 -13.69 -12.36
C ALA A 13 -3.08 -14.44 -13.62
N SER A 14 -3.17 -13.75 -14.74
CA SER A 14 -3.42 -14.33 -16.07
C SER A 14 -2.49 -13.70 -17.10
N ILE A 15 -2.49 -14.25 -18.32
CA ILE A 15 -1.77 -13.65 -19.46
C ILE A 15 -2.24 -12.21 -19.73
N LYS A 16 -3.50 -11.89 -19.40
CA LYS A 16 -4.11 -10.58 -19.65
C LYS A 16 -3.82 -9.55 -18.56
N GLU A 17 -3.63 -9.98 -17.32
CA GLU A 17 -3.51 -9.09 -16.17
C GLU A 17 -2.67 -9.75 -15.07
N ASN A 18 -1.58 -9.09 -14.68
CA ASN A 18 -0.72 -9.50 -13.57
C ASN A 18 -1.14 -8.79 -12.27
N LEU A 19 -0.49 -9.13 -11.15
CA LEU A 19 -0.86 -8.58 -9.84
C LEU A 19 -0.57 -7.08 -9.68
N PHE A 20 0.41 -6.54 -10.42
CA PHE A 20 0.71 -5.10 -10.41
C PHE A 20 -0.33 -4.31 -11.17
N GLU A 21 -0.75 -4.80 -12.34
CA GLU A 21 -1.85 -4.19 -13.12
C GLU A 21 -3.15 -4.18 -12.32
N LYS A 22 -3.44 -5.27 -11.60
CA LYS A 22 -4.57 -5.33 -10.66
C LYS A 22 -4.48 -4.26 -9.59
N LEU A 23 -3.32 -4.10 -8.97
CA LEU A 23 -3.11 -3.07 -7.95
C LEU A 23 -3.27 -1.65 -8.53
N LEU A 24 -2.69 -1.38 -9.70
CA LEU A 24 -2.84 -0.09 -10.40
C LEU A 24 -4.30 0.22 -10.71
N ARG A 25 -5.05 -0.77 -11.20
CA ARG A 25 -6.48 -0.63 -11.44
C ARG A 25 -7.22 -0.24 -10.16
N LEU A 26 -6.91 -0.88 -9.01
CA LEU A 26 -7.51 -0.49 -7.73
C LEU A 26 -7.10 0.93 -7.33
N ILE A 27 -5.83 1.32 -7.51
CA ILE A 27 -5.35 2.68 -7.20
C ILE A 27 -6.08 3.72 -8.06
N HIS A 28 -6.29 3.48 -9.36
CA HIS A 28 -7.02 4.40 -10.23
C HIS A 28 -8.51 4.52 -9.90
N MET A 29 -9.10 3.48 -9.28
CA MET A 29 -10.46 3.55 -8.75
C MET A 29 -10.52 4.37 -7.46
N LEU A 30 -9.41 4.53 -6.74
CA LEU A 30 -9.30 5.46 -5.63
C LEU A 30 -9.14 6.86 -6.20
N ASP A 31 -10.09 7.74 -5.91
CA ASP A 31 -9.99 9.17 -6.24
C ASP A 31 -8.98 9.86 -5.31
N LEU A 32 -7.71 9.47 -5.39
CA LEU A 32 -6.65 10.00 -4.53
C LEU A 32 -6.38 11.48 -4.80
N GLN A 33 -6.72 11.98 -5.98
CA GLN A 33 -6.56 13.38 -6.36
C GLN A 33 -7.48 14.32 -5.55
N SER A 34 -8.65 13.85 -5.12
CA SER A 34 -9.53 14.66 -4.25
C SER A 34 -9.03 14.74 -2.80
N ILE A 35 -8.11 13.85 -2.41
CA ILE A 35 -7.60 13.72 -1.03
C ILE A 35 -6.17 14.27 -0.89
N ILE A 36 -5.29 13.94 -1.84
CA ILE A 36 -3.86 14.26 -1.83
C ILE A 36 -3.61 15.49 -2.69
N ARG A 37 -2.95 16.50 -2.12
CA ARG A 37 -2.58 17.73 -2.83
C ARG A 37 -1.07 17.83 -3.00
N PRO A 38 -0.58 18.61 -3.96
CA PRO A 38 0.86 18.86 -4.11
C PRO A 38 1.49 19.33 -2.79
N ARG A 39 2.71 18.86 -2.53
CA ARG A 39 3.50 19.13 -1.31
C ARG A 39 2.94 18.53 -0.01
N HIS A 40 1.85 17.76 -0.05
CA HIS A 40 1.43 16.97 1.12
C HIS A 40 2.51 15.95 1.49
N LEU A 41 2.74 15.79 2.80
CA LEU A 41 3.49 14.67 3.35
C LEU A 41 2.52 13.51 3.58
N VAL A 42 2.68 12.40 2.86
CA VAL A 42 1.70 11.30 2.85
C VAL A 42 2.29 10.05 3.48
N ALA A 43 1.68 9.60 4.58
CA ALA A 43 2.05 8.37 5.25
C ALA A 43 1.46 7.15 4.53
N ILE A 44 2.29 6.22 4.09
CA ILE A 44 1.86 4.90 3.62
C ILE A 44 2.12 3.92 4.76
N LYS A 45 1.05 3.60 5.49
CA LYS A 45 1.13 2.67 6.62
C LYS A 45 1.08 1.22 6.15
N MET A 46 2.02 0.41 6.63
CA MET A 46 2.15 -1.00 6.29
C MET A 46 2.92 -1.74 7.38
N HIS A 47 2.95 -3.07 7.27
CA HIS A 47 3.88 -3.88 8.04
C HIS A 47 5.16 -4.15 7.23
N PHE A 48 6.33 -3.79 7.76
CA PHE A 48 7.62 -4.01 7.09
C PHE A 48 8.08 -5.48 7.10
N GLY A 49 7.44 -6.31 7.92
CA GLY A 49 7.89 -7.66 8.19
C GLY A 49 8.93 -7.71 9.31
N GLU A 50 9.18 -8.91 9.79
CA GLU A 50 10.11 -9.21 10.88
C GLU A 50 11.04 -10.35 10.43
N LYS A 51 12.20 -10.48 11.08
CA LYS A 51 13.16 -11.54 10.73
C LYS A 51 12.48 -12.91 10.81
N GLY A 52 12.51 -13.66 9.71
CA GLY A 52 11.89 -14.99 9.61
C GLY A 52 10.41 -14.97 9.20
N ASN A 53 9.77 -13.80 9.14
CA ASN A 53 8.40 -13.66 8.63
C ASN A 53 8.41 -13.37 7.12
N THR A 54 7.58 -14.06 6.35
CA THR A 54 7.38 -13.85 4.91
C THR A 54 6.01 -13.24 4.57
N ALA A 55 5.13 -13.07 5.57
CA ALA A 55 3.80 -12.49 5.46
C ALA A 55 3.83 -10.96 5.54
N PHE A 56 4.61 -10.33 4.66
CA PHE A 56 4.66 -8.87 4.50
C PHE A 56 4.51 -8.49 3.02
N ILE A 57 4.15 -7.22 2.77
CA ILE A 57 3.98 -6.73 1.41
C ILE A 57 5.36 -6.53 0.77
N ARG A 58 5.61 -7.21 -0.35
CA ARG A 58 6.87 -7.08 -1.08
C ARG A 58 7.03 -5.64 -1.60
N PRO A 59 8.24 -5.05 -1.53
CA PRO A 59 8.49 -3.66 -1.96
C PRO A 59 8.02 -3.31 -3.38
N ASN A 60 8.04 -4.27 -4.30
CA ASN A 60 7.62 -4.06 -5.69
C ASN A 60 6.15 -3.63 -5.80
N PHE A 61 5.26 -4.09 -4.91
CA PHE A 61 3.86 -3.66 -4.92
C PHE A 61 3.73 -2.22 -4.42
N LEU A 62 4.51 -1.88 -3.39
CA LEU A 62 4.51 -0.54 -2.80
C LEU A 62 5.05 0.51 -3.75
N ARG A 63 5.98 0.13 -4.63
CA ARG A 63 6.56 1.04 -5.61
C ARG A 63 5.48 1.76 -6.43
N GLN A 64 4.48 1.01 -6.90
CA GLN A 64 3.35 1.53 -7.69
C GLN A 64 2.56 2.60 -6.92
N ILE A 65 2.28 2.35 -5.63
CA ILE A 65 1.58 3.31 -4.76
C ILE A 65 2.42 4.58 -4.57
N VAL A 66 3.72 4.41 -4.29
CA VAL A 66 4.65 5.53 -4.07
C VAL A 66 4.79 6.38 -5.34
N ASP A 67 4.88 5.75 -6.52
CA ASP A 67 4.97 6.47 -7.79
C ASP A 67 3.73 7.32 -8.04
N HIS A 68 2.55 6.71 -7.88
CA HIS A 68 1.30 7.43 -8.06
C HIS A 68 1.17 8.63 -7.13
N ILE A 69 1.55 8.52 -5.85
CA ILE A 69 1.52 9.66 -4.92
C ILE A 69 2.52 10.76 -5.34
N LYS A 70 3.70 10.39 -5.86
CA LYS A 70 4.68 11.35 -6.38
C LYS A 70 4.19 12.06 -7.64
N GLU A 71 3.47 11.38 -8.51
CA GLU A 71 2.83 11.97 -9.70
C GLU A 71 1.82 13.07 -9.32
N LEU A 72 1.18 12.96 -8.16
CA LEU A 72 0.32 14.00 -7.59
C LEU A 72 1.10 15.19 -6.98
N GLY A 73 2.43 15.20 -7.08
CA GLY A 73 3.30 16.22 -6.51
C GLY A 73 3.45 16.15 -4.99
N ALA A 74 3.04 15.05 -4.36
CA ALA A 74 3.16 14.84 -2.92
C ALA A 74 4.45 14.09 -2.55
N SER A 75 4.78 14.09 -1.26
CA SER A 75 5.97 13.44 -0.68
C SER A 75 5.54 12.22 0.15
N PRO A 76 5.57 11.00 -0.40
CA PRO A 76 5.24 9.80 0.35
C PRO A 76 6.38 9.37 1.27
N PHE A 77 6.03 8.83 2.45
CA PHE A 77 6.95 8.10 3.32
C PHE A 77 6.30 6.82 3.84
N LEU A 78 7.12 5.81 4.10
CA LEU A 78 6.64 4.52 4.63
C LEU A 78 6.66 4.58 6.15
N THR A 79 5.61 4.05 6.78
CA THR A 79 5.54 3.95 8.23
C THR A 79 4.96 2.61 8.64
N ASP A 80 5.45 2.08 9.75
CA ASP A 80 4.90 0.92 10.43
C ASP A 80 4.50 1.36 11.84
N THR A 81 3.54 0.66 12.43
CA THR A 81 3.21 0.80 13.85
C THR A 81 3.47 -0.53 14.51
N ASN A 82 4.75 -0.84 14.62
CA ASN A 82 5.23 -2.01 15.32
C ASN A 82 5.03 -1.81 16.83
N THR A 83 4.54 -2.85 17.50
CA THR A 83 4.60 -2.91 18.96
C THR A 83 6.03 -3.25 19.36
N LEU A 84 6.60 -2.51 20.30
CA LEU A 84 7.90 -2.86 20.88
C LEU A 84 7.69 -4.07 21.81
N TYR A 85 7.92 -5.27 21.28
CA TYR A 85 7.99 -6.48 22.11
C TYR A 85 9.38 -6.55 22.76
N ALA A 86 9.44 -6.96 24.03
CA ALA A 86 10.70 -7.25 24.70
C ALA A 86 11.42 -8.51 24.16
N GLY A 87 10.80 -9.22 23.22
CA GLY A 87 11.32 -10.41 22.54
C GLY A 87 10.74 -10.56 21.13
N THR A 88 11.05 -11.65 20.44
CA THR A 88 10.44 -11.97 19.13
C THR A 88 8.96 -12.31 19.29
N ARG A 89 8.13 -11.96 18.30
CA ARG A 89 6.73 -12.42 18.27
C ARG A 89 6.69 -13.94 18.36
N GLY A 90 6.13 -14.44 19.47
CA GLY A 90 5.75 -15.83 19.62
C GLY A 90 4.44 -16.08 18.89
N ASN A 91 4.38 -17.14 18.09
CA ASN A 91 3.14 -17.71 17.60
C ASN A 91 2.91 -19.04 18.32
#